data_AF-A0A9P0ZZ25-F1
#
_entry.id   AF-A0A9P0ZZ25-F1
#
_cell.length_a   1.000
_cell.length_b   1.000
_cell.length_c   1.000
_cell.angle_alpha   90.00
_cell.angle_beta   90.00
_cell.angle_gamma   90.00
#
_symmetry.space_group_name_H-M   'P 1'
#
loop_
_entity.id
_entity.type
_entity.pdbx_description
1 polymer ?
#
loop_
_entity_poly.entity_id
_entity_poly.type
_entity_poly.pdbx_seq_one_letter_code
_entity_poly.pdbx_strand_id
1 'polypeptide(L)'
;MLVAEHAAANNKLFMMNLSAPFICEFFWEVQEKALSYVDYIFGNETEVRTFSKVHGWETDNVEEIALKISQWAKVSETHNWITIITQGADPVVVAEDGKVKLYPVITLPKEKLVDTNGAGDAFVGGFISQLVQEKPIAECIRAGCYEANVIIQRPGCTYPEKPDFE
;
A
#
# COMPACT_ATOMS: atom_id res chain seq x y z
N MET A 1 12.27 5.40 15.54
CA MET A 1 11.68 4.09 15.89
C MET A 1 10.63 4.14 16.99
N LEU A 2 10.63 5.13 17.90
CA LEU A 2 9.69 5.22 19.05
C LEU A 2 8.21 4.89 18.77
N VAL A 3 7.63 5.36 17.65
CA VAL A 3 6.22 5.10 17.32
C VAL A 3 5.99 3.62 16.94
N ALA A 4 6.89 3.05 16.13
CA ALA A 4 6.82 1.66 15.68
C ALA A 4 7.06 0.68 16.85
N GLU A 5 8.03 0.99 17.71
CA GLU A 5 8.29 0.24 18.95
C GLU A 5 7.09 0.29 19.90
N HIS A 6 6.47 1.47 20.07
CA HIS A 6 5.26 1.60 20.87
C HIS A 6 4.11 0.77 20.30
N ALA A 7 3.91 0.77 18.98
CA ALA A 7 2.86 0.00 18.34
C ALA A 7 3.03 -1.51 18.58
N ALA A 8 4.23 -2.03 18.33
CA ALA A 8 4.57 -3.44 18.58
C ALA A 8 4.39 -3.83 20.05
N ALA A 9 4.89 -3.01 20.99
CA ALA A 9 4.80 -3.29 22.42
C ALA A 9 3.36 -3.23 22.98
N ASN A 10 2.44 -2.57 22.29
CA ASN A 10 1.05 -2.35 22.75
C ASN A 10 0.01 -3.02 21.86
N ASN A 11 0.41 -3.96 21.00
CA ASN A 11 -0.47 -4.67 20.09
C ASN A 11 -1.33 -3.72 19.23
N LYS A 12 -0.69 -2.69 18.66
CA LYS A 12 -1.34 -1.74 17.73
C LYS A 12 -0.80 -1.95 16.32
N LEU A 13 -1.64 -1.62 15.34
CA LEU A 13 -1.23 -1.65 13.94
C LEU A 13 -0.22 -0.54 13.64
N PHE A 14 0.85 -0.90 12.94
CA PHE A 14 1.80 0.04 12.35
C PHE A 14 1.81 -0.12 10.82
N MET A 15 1.68 1.01 10.13
CA MET A 15 1.59 1.04 8.67
C MET A 15 2.64 1.98 8.11
N MET A 16 3.18 1.64 6.94
CA MET A 16 4.18 2.45 6.26
C MET A 16 3.92 2.46 4.76
N ASN A 17 4.42 3.48 4.06
CA ASN A 17 4.44 3.53 2.60
C ASN A 17 5.90 3.57 2.12
N LEU A 18 6.21 2.91 1.00
CA LEU A 18 7.52 3.00 0.34
C LEU A 18 7.79 4.42 -0.21
N SER A 19 6.71 5.15 -0.52
CA SER A 19 6.60 6.57 -0.84
C SER A 19 7.26 7.04 -2.12
N ALA A 20 8.49 6.61 -2.41
CA ALA A 20 9.18 6.98 -3.63
C ALA A 20 10.40 6.07 -3.90
N PRO A 21 10.80 5.93 -5.18
CA PRO A 21 12.02 5.22 -5.55
C PRO A 21 13.27 5.71 -4.80
N PHE A 22 13.44 7.03 -4.64
CA PHE A 22 14.62 7.57 -3.97
C PHE A 22 14.71 7.17 -2.49
N ILE A 23 13.58 6.95 -1.80
CA ILE A 23 13.59 6.45 -0.42
C ILE A 23 14.13 5.02 -0.40
N CYS A 24 13.66 4.20 -1.35
CA CYS A 24 14.13 2.82 -1.51
C CYS A 24 15.62 2.77 -1.92
N GLU A 25 16.13 3.73 -2.70
CA GLU A 25 17.53 3.74 -3.14
C GLU A 25 18.51 4.23 -2.08
N PHE A 26 18.18 5.35 -1.41
CA PHE A 26 19.13 6.08 -0.58
C PHE A 26 18.90 5.91 0.93
N PHE A 27 17.71 5.47 1.34
CA PHE A 27 17.32 5.35 2.75
C PHE A 27 16.93 3.93 3.15
N TRP A 28 17.29 2.92 2.34
CA TRP A 28 16.92 1.52 2.56
C TRP A 28 17.31 1.02 3.95
N GLU A 29 18.50 1.36 4.46
CA GLU A 29 18.94 0.92 5.81
C GLU A 29 18.00 1.40 6.94
N VAL A 30 17.43 2.60 6.80
CA VAL A 30 16.49 3.16 7.77
C VAL A 30 15.10 2.55 7.56
N GLN A 31 14.72 2.35 6.29
CA GLN A 31 13.47 1.71 5.92
C GLN A 31 13.40 0.26 6.42
N GLU A 32 14.46 -0.54 6.26
CA GLU A 32 14.54 -1.93 6.75
C GLU A 32 14.38 -2.04 8.26
N LYS A 33 14.99 -1.11 9.01
CA LYS A 33 14.82 -1.05 10.47
C LYS A 33 13.36 -0.79 10.84
N ALA A 34 12.65 0.02 10.06
CA ALA A 34 11.23 0.26 10.27
C ALA A 34 10.37 -0.93 9.82
N LEU A 35 10.75 -1.59 8.72
CA LEU A 35 10.04 -2.73 8.14
C LEU A 35 9.76 -3.81 9.18
N SER A 36 10.70 -4.19 10.05
CA SER A 36 10.46 -5.24 11.06
C SER A 36 9.30 -4.98 12.05
N TYR A 37 8.75 -3.76 12.09
CA TYR A 37 7.61 -3.38 12.92
C TYR A 37 6.30 -3.26 12.13
N VAL A 38 6.33 -3.39 10.81
CA VAL A 38 5.20 -3.09 9.93
C VAL A 38 4.19 -4.24 9.89
N ASP A 39 2.91 -3.86 9.96
CA ASP A 39 1.78 -4.76 9.72
C ASP A 39 1.23 -4.57 8.30
N TYR A 40 1.18 -3.33 7.81
CA TYR A 40 0.80 -3.00 6.43
C TYR A 40 1.85 -2.14 5.74
N ILE A 41 2.36 -2.61 4.60
CA ILE A 41 3.26 -1.84 3.74
C ILE A 41 2.55 -1.53 2.42
N PHE A 42 2.51 -0.25 2.08
CA PHE A 42 1.97 0.26 0.82
C PHE A 42 3.09 0.65 -0.13
N GLY A 43 2.84 0.55 -1.42
CA GLY A 43 3.69 1.13 -2.46
C GLY A 43 3.04 1.04 -3.83
N ASN A 44 3.73 1.54 -4.85
CA ASN A 44 3.38 1.32 -6.25
C ASN A 44 4.39 0.41 -6.96
N GLU A 45 4.08 0.02 -8.20
CA GLU A 45 4.89 -0.86 -9.03
C GLU A 45 6.32 -0.34 -9.26
N THR A 46 6.52 0.98 -9.31
CA THR A 46 7.84 1.56 -9.52
C THR A 46 8.69 1.45 -8.26
N GLU A 47 8.11 1.80 -7.11
CA GLU A 47 8.78 1.71 -5.81
C GLU A 47 9.21 0.29 -5.48
N VAL A 48 8.34 -0.71 -5.70
CA VAL A 48 8.69 -2.11 -5.39
C VAL A 48 9.74 -2.67 -6.34
N ARG A 49 9.75 -2.28 -7.61
CA ARG A 49 10.82 -2.68 -8.55
C ARG A 49 12.15 -2.06 -8.13
N THR A 50 12.14 -0.79 -7.72
CA THR A 50 13.32 -0.16 -7.15
C THR A 50 13.78 -0.85 -5.86
N PHE A 51 12.85 -1.19 -4.97
CA PHE A 51 13.13 -1.97 -3.76
C PHE A 51 13.79 -3.31 -4.11
N SER A 52 13.22 -4.07 -5.04
CA SER A 52 13.76 -5.34 -5.55
C SER A 52 15.21 -5.18 -6.04
N LYS A 53 15.47 -4.18 -6.87
CA LYS A 53 16.80 -3.87 -7.40
C LYS A 53 17.82 -3.55 -6.30
N VAL A 54 17.45 -2.74 -5.31
CA VAL A 54 18.34 -2.36 -4.20
C VAL A 54 18.71 -3.57 -3.34
N HIS A 55 17.77 -4.50 -3.14
CA HIS A 55 17.98 -5.71 -2.36
C HIS A 55 18.58 -6.86 -3.19
N GLY A 56 18.99 -6.61 -4.45
CA GLY A 56 19.59 -7.61 -5.33
C GLY A 56 18.65 -8.76 -5.68
N TRP A 57 17.33 -8.54 -5.62
CA TRP A 57 16.35 -9.52 -6.04
C TRP A 57 16.28 -9.47 -7.57
N GLU A 58 16.67 -10.57 -8.22
CA GLU A 58 16.71 -10.70 -9.68
C GLU A 58 15.31 -10.87 -10.29
N THR A 59 14.34 -10.05 -9.88
CA THR A 59 12.96 -10.10 -10.36
C THR A 59 12.37 -8.70 -10.47
N ASP A 60 11.59 -8.52 -11.52
CA ASP A 60 10.76 -7.36 -11.79
C ASP A 60 9.26 -7.73 -11.66
N ASN A 61 8.94 -8.93 -11.20
CA ASN A 61 7.56 -9.37 -11.03
C ASN A 61 6.98 -8.79 -9.73
N VAL A 62 5.99 -7.91 -9.83
CA VAL A 62 5.39 -7.21 -8.67
C VAL A 62 4.79 -8.20 -7.66
N GLU A 63 4.16 -9.27 -8.12
CA GLU A 63 3.57 -10.30 -7.25
C GLU A 63 4.65 -11.05 -6.46
N GLU A 64 5.75 -11.43 -7.11
CA GLU A 64 6.88 -12.08 -6.47
C GLU A 64 7.57 -11.16 -5.46
N ILE A 65 7.76 -9.88 -5.83
CA ILE A 65 8.37 -8.88 -4.94
C ILE A 65 7.47 -8.64 -3.74
N ALA A 66 6.16 -8.46 -3.94
CA ALA A 66 5.20 -8.27 -2.85
C ALA A 66 5.20 -9.46 -1.89
N LEU A 67 5.26 -10.68 -2.42
CA LEU A 67 5.37 -11.91 -1.64
C LEU A 67 6.66 -11.95 -0.82
N LYS A 68 7.82 -11.62 -1.40
CA LYS A 68 9.10 -11.53 -0.68
C LYS A 68 9.05 -10.50 0.44
N ILE A 69 8.50 -9.30 0.18
CA ILE A 69 8.33 -8.26 1.21
C ILE A 69 7.42 -8.77 2.33
N SER A 70 6.35 -9.52 2.01
CA SER A 70 5.43 -10.05 3.04
C SER A 70 6.04 -11.08 3.98
N GLN A 71 7.23 -11.60 3.65
CA GLN A 71 7.97 -12.58 4.45
C GLN A 71 9.08 -11.94 5.30
N TRP A 72 9.12 -10.61 5.37
CA TRP A 72 10.14 -9.91 6.13
C TRP A 72 10.07 -10.27 7.62
N ALA A 73 11.24 -10.38 8.25
CA ALA A 73 11.32 -10.75 9.66
C ALA A 73 10.70 -9.65 10.53
N LYS A 74 9.65 -10.01 11.28
CA LYS A 74 8.98 -9.14 12.25
C LYS A 74 9.58 -9.25 13.63
N VAL A 75 9.54 -8.15 14.39
CA VAL A 75 9.85 -8.15 15.83
C VAL A 75 8.71 -8.75 16.67
N SER A 76 7.49 -8.76 16.14
CA SER A 76 6.29 -9.25 16.80
C SER A 76 5.45 -10.08 15.83
N GLU A 77 4.96 -11.22 16.29
CA GLU A 77 4.06 -12.12 15.55
C GLU A 77 2.58 -11.85 15.83
N THR A 78 2.26 -10.73 16.49
CA THR A 78 0.88 -10.40 16.91
C THR A 78 -0.08 -10.16 15.75
N HIS A 79 0.42 -9.63 14.63
CA HIS A 79 -0.36 -9.40 13.43
C HIS A 79 0.38 -9.94 12.21
N ASN A 80 -0.38 -10.34 11.19
CA ASN A 80 0.16 -10.72 9.90
C ASN A 80 0.86 -9.54 9.23
N TRP A 81 1.79 -9.85 8.33
CA TRP A 81 2.35 -8.87 7.41
C TRP A 81 1.55 -8.85 6.12
N ILE A 82 1.08 -7.67 5.71
CA ILE A 82 0.33 -7.50 4.47
C ILE A 82 1.01 -6.44 3.59
N THR A 83 1.42 -6.87 2.39
CA THR A 83 2.01 -6.00 1.37
C THR A 83 0.95 -5.64 0.33
N ILE A 84 0.73 -4.35 0.09
CA ILE A 84 -0.32 -3.84 -0.81
C ILE A 84 0.29 -2.92 -1.86
N ILE A 85 0.31 -3.36 -3.12
CA ILE A 85 0.96 -2.65 -4.22
C ILE A 85 -0.06 -2.21 -5.25
N THR A 86 -0.16 -0.91 -5.47
CA THR A 86 -0.98 -0.33 -6.55
C THR A 86 -0.21 -0.37 -7.87
N GLN A 87 -0.93 -0.43 -9.00
CA GLN A 87 -0.34 -0.58 -10.33
C GLN A 87 -1.03 0.32 -11.37
N GLY A 88 -1.39 1.55 -10.97
CA GLY A 88 -2.16 2.46 -11.81
C GLY A 88 -3.52 1.88 -12.22
N ALA A 89 -3.65 1.49 -13.50
CA ALA A 89 -4.87 0.90 -14.05
C ALA A 89 -4.93 -0.64 -13.94
N ASP A 90 -3.84 -1.28 -13.55
CA ASP A 90 -3.76 -2.72 -13.34
C ASP A 90 -4.26 -3.10 -11.93
N PRO A 91 -4.61 -4.38 -11.69
CA PRO A 91 -5.08 -4.83 -10.38
C PRO A 91 -4.10 -4.51 -9.24
N VAL A 92 -4.65 -4.18 -8.07
CA VAL A 92 -3.89 -4.06 -6.83
C VAL A 92 -3.41 -5.45 -6.41
N VAL A 93 -2.11 -5.56 -6.14
CA VAL A 93 -1.47 -6.78 -5.66
C VAL A 93 -1.47 -6.78 -4.14
N VAL A 94 -2.02 -7.81 -3.52
CA VAL A 94 -1.99 -8.00 -2.07
C VAL A 94 -1.31 -9.32 -1.75
N ALA A 95 -0.20 -9.26 -1.01
CA ALA A 95 0.50 -10.43 -0.50
C ALA A 95 0.31 -10.57 1.01
N GLU A 96 -0.19 -11.72 1.43
CA GLU A 96 -0.48 -12.08 2.83
C GLU A 96 -0.40 -13.61 2.97
N ASP A 97 0.13 -14.11 4.10
CA ASP A 97 0.18 -15.54 4.42
C ASP A 97 0.78 -16.43 3.33
N GLY A 98 1.85 -15.94 2.69
CA GLY A 98 2.54 -16.66 1.62
C GLY A 98 1.75 -16.76 0.31
N LYS A 99 0.67 -15.99 0.14
CA LYS A 99 -0.20 -15.98 -1.03
C LYS A 99 -0.33 -14.58 -1.61
N VAL A 100 -0.55 -14.54 -2.92
CA VAL A 100 -0.86 -13.29 -3.64
C VAL A 100 -2.33 -13.33 -4.07
N LYS A 101 -3.01 -12.19 -3.92
CA LYS A 101 -4.36 -11.93 -4.42
C LYS A 101 -4.33 -10.66 -5.27
N LEU A 102 -5.08 -10.68 -6.37
CA LEU A 102 -5.23 -9.53 -7.26
C LEU A 102 -6.63 -8.95 -7.11
N TYR A 103 -6.72 -7.64 -6.92
CA TYR A 103 -7.99 -6.93 -6.81
C TYR A 103 -8.13 -5.96 -7.98
N PRO A 104 -9.13 -6.14 -8.85
CA PRO A 104 -9.32 -5.24 -9.98
C PRO A 104 -9.64 -3.82 -9.50
N VAL A 105 -9.14 -2.82 -10.22
CA VAL A 105 -9.46 -1.41 -10.00
C VAL A 105 -10.72 -1.01 -10.76
N ILE A 106 -11.32 0.12 -10.37
CA ILE A 106 -12.44 0.71 -11.09
C ILE A 106 -11.89 1.38 -12.35
N THR A 107 -12.26 0.87 -13.52
CA THR A 107 -11.80 1.43 -14.79
C THR A 107 -12.46 2.78 -15.07
N LEU A 108 -11.66 3.70 -15.61
CA LEU A 108 -12.10 5.05 -15.92
C LEU A 108 -11.75 5.37 -17.38
N PRO A 109 -12.71 5.87 -18.19
CA PRO A 109 -12.41 6.41 -19.51
C PRO A 109 -11.37 7.53 -19.43
N LYS A 110 -10.43 7.58 -20.38
CA LYS A 110 -9.33 8.57 -20.37
C LYS A 110 -9.82 10.01 -20.32
N GLU A 111 -10.99 10.28 -20.87
CA GLU A 111 -11.60 11.61 -20.94
C GLU A 111 -12.05 12.12 -19.56
N LYS A 112 -12.24 11.22 -18.59
CA LYS A 112 -12.57 11.57 -17.20
C LYS A 112 -11.33 11.69 -16.31
N LEU A 113 -10.15 11.31 -16.80
CA LEU A 113 -8.90 11.44 -16.07
C LEU A 113 -8.46 12.91 -16.09
N VAL A 114 -8.42 13.54 -14.92
CA VAL A 114 -8.08 14.96 -14.76
C VAL A 114 -6.67 15.12 -14.23
N ASP A 115 -6.35 14.42 -13.13
CA ASP A 115 -5.06 14.51 -12.43
C ASP A 115 -4.77 13.18 -11.74
N THR A 116 -3.55 12.64 -11.83
CA THR A 116 -3.18 11.40 -11.11
C THR A 116 -2.52 11.67 -9.76
N ASN A 117 -2.26 12.94 -9.45
CA ASN A 117 -1.62 13.33 -8.19
C ASN A 117 -2.50 12.98 -6.99
N GLY A 118 -1.90 12.36 -5.98
CA GLY A 118 -2.59 11.96 -4.75
C GLY A 118 -3.44 10.70 -4.88
N ALA A 119 -3.47 10.02 -6.04
CA ALA A 119 -4.22 8.76 -6.18
C ALA A 119 -3.76 7.68 -5.19
N GLY A 120 -2.44 7.58 -4.96
CA GLY A 120 -1.86 6.66 -3.97
C GLY A 120 -2.24 7.04 -2.53
N ASP A 121 -2.19 8.33 -2.20
CA ASP A 121 -2.58 8.81 -0.86
C ASP A 121 -4.08 8.60 -0.61
N ALA A 122 -4.91 8.88 -1.62
CA ALA A 122 -6.35 8.63 -1.58
C ALA A 122 -6.66 7.14 -1.42
N PHE A 123 -5.94 6.27 -2.12
CA PHE A 123 -6.05 4.83 -1.95
C PHE A 123 -5.77 4.40 -0.50
N VAL A 124 -4.66 4.88 0.08
CA VAL A 124 -4.30 4.58 1.47
C VAL A 124 -5.36 5.13 2.44
N GLY A 125 -5.86 6.34 2.20
CA GLY A 125 -6.94 6.95 2.99
C GLY A 125 -8.23 6.12 2.96
N GLY A 126 -8.68 5.73 1.77
CA GLY A 126 -9.84 4.85 1.59
C GLY A 126 -9.65 3.51 2.27
N PHE A 127 -8.46 2.90 2.14
CA PHE A 127 -8.12 1.65 2.83
C PHE A 127 -8.23 1.78 4.36
N ILE A 128 -7.60 2.80 4.93
CA ILE A 128 -7.60 3.03 6.38
C ILE A 128 -9.02 3.31 6.88
N SER A 129 -9.87 3.98 6.09
CA SER A 129 -11.26 4.30 6.47
C SER A 129 -12.08 3.05 6.83
N GLN A 130 -11.82 1.92 6.18
CA GLN A 130 -12.49 0.66 6.44
C GLN A 130 -11.73 -0.20 7.45
N LEU A 131 -10.39 -0.13 7.44
CA LEU A 131 -9.56 -0.87 8.38
C LEU A 131 -9.87 -0.49 9.84
N VAL A 132 -10.04 0.81 10.14
CA VAL A 132 -10.37 1.28 11.49
C VAL A 132 -11.78 0.87 11.95
N GLN A 133 -12.61 0.38 11.02
CA GLN A 133 -13.92 -0.20 11.28
C GLN A 133 -13.89 -1.73 11.29
N GLU A 134 -12.69 -2.33 11.33
CA GLU A 134 -12.46 -3.77 11.37
C GLU A 134 -13.07 -4.52 10.17
N LYS A 135 -13.18 -3.85 9.02
CA LYS A 135 -13.69 -4.47 7.79
C LYS A 135 -12.66 -5.44 7.20
N PRO A 136 -13.10 -6.45 6.43
CA PRO A 136 -12.19 -7.35 5.72
C PRO A 136 -11.26 -6.59 4.76
N ILE A 137 -10.06 -7.13 4.51
CA ILE A 137 -9.06 -6.53 3.60
C ILE A 137 -9.66 -6.25 2.21
N ALA A 138 -10.48 -7.15 1.68
CA ALA A 138 -11.13 -6.94 0.39
C ALA A 138 -11.98 -5.65 0.35
N GLU A 139 -12.67 -5.34 1.44
CA GLU A 139 -13.45 -4.09 1.57
C GLU A 139 -12.56 -2.86 1.72
N CYS A 140 -11.44 -3.00 2.45
CA CYS A 140 -10.44 -1.94 2.55
C CYS A 140 -9.82 -1.61 1.18
N ILE A 141 -9.48 -2.62 0.39
CA ILE A 141 -8.98 -2.43 -0.98
C ILE A 141 -10.06 -1.80 -1.87
N ARG A 142 -11.32 -2.24 -1.77
CA ARG A 142 -12.44 -1.65 -2.51
C ARG A 142 -12.61 -0.16 -2.22
N ALA A 143 -12.52 0.23 -0.94
CA ALA A 143 -12.57 1.63 -0.54
C ALA A 143 -11.37 2.44 -1.03
N GLY A 144 -10.16 1.88 -0.98
CA GLY A 144 -8.98 2.52 -1.56
C GLY A 144 -9.13 2.75 -3.07
N CYS A 145 -9.60 1.73 -3.81
CA CYS A 145 -9.87 1.85 -5.24
C CYS A 145 -10.96 2.89 -5.55
N TYR A 146 -12.00 2.96 -4.72
CA TYR A 146 -13.05 3.97 -4.84
C TYR A 146 -12.48 5.39 -4.66
N GLU A 147 -11.76 5.64 -3.55
CA GLU A 147 -11.21 6.97 -3.27
C GLU A 147 -10.19 7.40 -4.32
N ALA A 148 -9.31 6.49 -4.76
CA ALA A 148 -8.41 6.77 -5.87
C ALA A 148 -9.17 7.13 -7.15
N ASN A 149 -10.24 6.40 -7.49
CA ASN A 149 -11.07 6.67 -8.66
C ASN A 149 -11.77 8.05 -8.57
N VAL A 150 -12.22 8.45 -7.39
CA VAL A 150 -12.81 9.78 -7.16
C VAL A 150 -11.77 10.88 -7.35
N ILE A 151 -10.59 10.72 -6.74
CA ILE A 151 -9.53 11.73 -6.76
C ILE A 151 -8.99 11.96 -8.16
N ILE A 152 -8.80 10.90 -8.96
CA ILE A 152 -8.22 11.08 -10.29
C ILE A 152 -9.11 11.82 -11.29
N GLN A 153 -10.39 12.02 -10.95
CA GLN A 153 -11.37 12.78 -11.73
C GLN A 153 -11.42 14.27 -11.34
N ARG A 154 -10.52 14.74 -10.47
CA ARG A 154 -10.56 16.07 -9.87
C ARG A 154 -9.14 16.68 -9.84
N PRO A 155 -9.00 18.01 -9.82
CA PRO A 155 -7.70 18.64 -9.72
C PRO A 155 -7.13 18.47 -8.30
N GLY A 156 -5.92 17.90 -8.19
CA GLY A 156 -5.28 17.58 -6.92
C GLY A 156 -6.11 16.63 -6.02
N CYS A 157 -5.79 16.60 -4.73
CA CYS A 157 -6.45 15.75 -3.75
C CYS A 157 -7.70 16.45 -3.15
N THR A 158 -8.76 16.57 -3.95
CA THR A 158 -10.02 17.24 -3.55
C THR A 158 -11.22 16.30 -3.61
N TYR A 159 -12.17 16.45 -2.67
CA TYR A 159 -13.27 15.50 -2.48
C TYR A 159 -14.64 16.15 -2.71
N PRO A 160 -15.68 15.37 -3.09
CA PRO A 160 -17.07 15.82 -2.98
C PRO A 160 -17.47 16.03 -1.51
N GLU A 161 -18.60 16.71 -1.26
CA GLU A 161 -19.07 17.00 0.10
C GLU A 161 -19.34 15.71 0.92
N LYS A 162 -19.78 14.64 0.24
CA LYS A 162 -20.03 13.32 0.84
C LYS A 162 -19.49 12.22 -0.05
N PRO A 163 -18.94 11.14 0.52
CA PRO A 163 -18.61 9.94 -0.23
C PRO A 163 -19.90 9.22 -0.67
N ASP A 164 -19.80 8.56 -1.81
CA ASP A 164 -20.79 7.65 -2.41
C ASP A 164 -20.20 6.24 -2.42
N PHE A 165 -19.73 5.80 -1.25
CA PHE A 165 -19.16 4.49 -1.00
C PHE A 165 -20.11 3.72 -0.08
N GLU A 166 -20.81 2.75 -0.65
CA GLU A 166 -21.66 1.79 0.08
C GLU A 166 -20.86 0.61 0.61
#